data_AF-A0A2V8JUV9-F1
#
_entry.id   AF-A0A2V8JUV9-F1
#
_cell.length_a   1.000
_cell.length_b   1.000
_cell.length_c   1.000
_cell.angle_alpha   90.00
_cell.angle_beta   90.00
_cell.angle_gamma   90.00
#
_symmetry.space_group_name_H-M   'P 1'
#
loop_
_entity.id
_entity.type
_entity.pdbx_description
1 polymer ?
#
loop_
_entity_poly.entity_id
_entity_poly.type
_entity_poly.pdbx_seq_one_letter_code
_entity_poly.pdbx_strand_id
1 'polypeptide(L)'
;MGRINTKSVVVGGLIAGLVINISETILNIPVIGAQLEASLKALNLPPVGGGAVGVFIVGGFALGLVLVWLYAAIRPRFGAGPKTAFLSAVVLWFLAYFWPSLGLGLMGYMPGKLLTVGVAWGLAEVIIAALIGGWFYTEA
;
A
#
# COMPACT_ATOMS: atom_id res chain seq x y z
N MET A 1 -25.05 14.27 4.69
CA MET A 1 -23.73 13.64 4.50
C MET A 1 -23.11 13.48 5.89
N GLY A 2 -23.04 12.26 6.42
CA GLY A 2 -22.43 12.02 7.73
C GLY A 2 -20.98 12.48 7.74
N ARG A 3 -20.55 13.16 8.80
CA ARG A 3 -19.18 13.64 8.96
C ARG A 3 -18.25 12.42 9.06
N ILE A 4 -17.14 12.40 8.33
CA ILE A 4 -16.13 11.34 8.47
C ILE A 4 -15.58 11.38 9.88
N ASN A 5 -15.59 10.24 10.59
CA ASN A 5 -15.01 10.15 11.92
C ASN A 5 -13.47 10.10 11.81
N THR A 6 -12.83 11.27 11.95
CA THR A 6 -11.38 11.41 11.83
C THR A 6 -10.62 10.55 12.83
N LYS A 7 -11.15 10.35 14.05
CA LYS A 7 -10.50 9.49 15.06
C LYS A 7 -10.45 8.04 14.59
N SER A 8 -11.58 7.52 14.09
CA SER A 8 -11.65 6.16 13.55
C SER A 8 -10.81 5.98 12.29
N VAL A 9 -10.70 7.01 11.44
CA VAL A 9 -9.78 6.99 10.28
C VAL A 9 -8.33 6.91 10.75
N VAL A 10 -7.93 7.70 11.74
CA VAL A 10 -6.55 7.68 12.26
C VAL A 10 -6.23 6.33 12.89
N VAL A 11 -7.09 5.81 13.77
CA VAL A 11 -6.86 4.50 14.42
C VAL A 11 -6.83 3.37 13.39
N GLY A 12 -7.86 3.24 12.56
CA GLY A 12 -7.93 2.20 11.54
C GLY A 12 -6.81 2.32 10.51
N GLY A 13 -6.48 3.56 10.11
CA GLY A 13 -5.44 3.83 9.13
C GLY A 13 -4.03 3.56 9.63
N LEU A 14 -3.73 3.81 10.92
CA LEU A 14 -2.46 3.41 11.52
C LEU A 14 -2.33 1.89 11.61
N ILE A 15 -3.41 1.18 11.93
CA ILE A 15 -3.41 -0.29 11.93
C ILE A 15 -3.21 -0.84 10.52
N ALA A 16 -3.91 -0.29 9.52
CA ALA A 16 -3.70 -0.64 8.11
C ALA A 16 -2.27 -0.34 7.66
N GLY A 17 -1.73 0.81 8.06
CA GLY A 17 -0.36 1.22 7.76
C GLY A 17 0.69 0.30 8.39
N LEU A 18 0.43 -0.23 9.58
CA LEU A 18 1.29 -1.23 10.22
C LEU A 18 1.31 -2.54 9.42
N VAL A 19 0.15 -2.99 8.95
CA VAL A 19 0.03 -4.19 8.11
C VAL A 19 0.82 -4.02 6.81
N ILE A 20 0.67 -2.86 6.15
CA ILE A 20 1.41 -2.48 4.95
C ILE A 20 2.92 -2.54 5.21
N ASN A 21 3.38 -1.89 6.28
CA ASN A 21 4.80 -1.85 6.64
C ASN A 21 5.42 -3.24 6.89
N ILE A 22 4.71 -4.10 7.63
CA ILE A 22 5.17 -5.46 7.90
C ILE A 22 5.28 -6.24 6.59
N SER A 23 4.25 -6.13 5.74
CA SER A 23 4.19 -6.82 4.46
C SER A 23 5.26 -6.33 3.47
N GLU A 24 5.48 -5.03 3.36
CA GLU A 24 6.56 -4.43 2.55
C GLU A 24 7.95 -4.83 3.05
N THR A 25 8.13 -4.96 4.37
CA THR A 25 9.39 -5.47 4.94
C THR A 25 9.64 -6.91 4.49
N ILE A 26 8.60 -7.76 4.47
CA ILE A 26 8.69 -9.14 3.99
C ILE A 26 8.93 -9.16 2.46
N LEU A 27 8.28 -8.30 1.69
CA LEU A 27 8.50 -8.23 0.26
C LEU A 27 9.94 -7.82 -0.05
N ASN A 28 10.37 -6.67 0.46
CA ASN A 28 11.62 -6.02 0.05
C ASN A 28 12.88 -6.65 0.65
N ILE A 29 12.78 -7.42 1.73
CA ILE A 29 13.94 -8.09 2.34
C ILE A 29 14.05 -9.55 1.81
N PRO A 30 13.24 -10.52 2.29
CA PRO A 30 13.42 -11.91 1.90
C PRO A 30 12.88 -12.28 0.51
N VAL A 31 11.83 -11.63 -0.01
CA VAL A 31 11.18 -12.09 -1.26
C VAL A 31 11.89 -11.55 -2.51
N ILE A 32 12.07 -10.23 -2.59
CA ILE A 32 12.64 -9.58 -3.78
C ILE A 32 13.93 -8.81 -3.52
N GLY A 33 14.43 -8.73 -2.28
CA GLY A 33 15.57 -7.87 -1.91
C GLY A 33 16.81 -8.11 -2.78
N ALA A 34 17.22 -9.36 -2.96
CA ALA A 34 18.38 -9.70 -3.79
C ALA A 34 18.20 -9.29 -5.27
N GLN A 35 16.99 -9.40 -5.80
CA GLN A 35 16.68 -9.03 -7.19
C GLN A 35 16.61 -7.51 -7.36
N LEU A 36 16.08 -6.80 -6.35
CA LEU A 36 16.05 -5.35 -6.31
C LEU A 36 17.47 -4.77 -6.23
N GLU A 37 18.31 -5.30 -5.35
CA GLU A 37 19.73 -4.89 -5.25
C GLU A 37 20.48 -5.11 -6.57
N ALA A 38 20.30 -6.27 -7.21
CA ALA A 38 20.90 -6.54 -8.52
C ALA A 38 20.42 -5.55 -9.59
N SER A 39 19.14 -5.17 -9.57
CA SER A 39 18.56 -4.21 -10.52
C SER A 39 19.09 -2.80 -10.29
N LEU A 40 19.19 -2.36 -9.03
CA LEU A 40 19.80 -1.07 -8.67
C LEU A 40 21.28 -1.02 -9.08
N LYS A 41 22.02 -2.10 -8.85
CA LYS A 41 23.43 -2.20 -9.26
C LYS A 41 23.59 -2.13 -10.78
N ALA A 42 22.70 -2.76 -11.55
CA ALA A 42 22.70 -2.67 -13.01
C ALA A 42 22.48 -1.24 -13.52
N LEU A 43 21.80 -0.39 -12.74
CA LEU A 43 21.60 1.04 -13.01
C LEU A 43 22.71 1.93 -12.42
N ASN A 44 23.77 1.36 -11.83
CA ASN A 44 24.81 2.07 -11.08
C ASN A 44 24.26 2.89 -9.90
N LEU A 45 23.16 2.45 -9.29
CA LEU A 45 22.55 3.07 -8.12
C LEU A 45 23.04 2.40 -6.83
N PRO A 46 23.17 3.16 -5.73
CA PRO A 46 23.48 2.60 -4.43
C PRO A 46 22.33 1.71 -3.91
N PRO A 47 22.62 0.76 -3.00
CA PRO A 47 21.58 0.02 -2.32
C PRO A 47 20.67 0.97 -1.52
N VAL A 48 19.45 0.52 -1.25
CA VAL A 48 18.48 1.29 -0.47
C VAL A 48 19.01 1.49 0.96
N GLY A 49 19.40 2.72 1.28
CA GLY A 49 19.93 3.08 2.59
C GLY A 49 18.83 3.30 3.65
N GLY A 50 19.22 3.31 4.93
CA GLY A 50 18.28 3.45 6.05
C GLY A 50 17.40 4.70 6.01
N GLY A 51 17.88 5.81 5.43
CA GLY A 51 17.07 7.01 5.24
C GLY A 51 15.88 6.79 4.29
N ALA A 52 16.09 6.07 3.19
CA ALA A 52 15.02 5.72 2.26
C ALA A 52 14.03 4.75 2.90
N VAL A 53 14.52 3.77 3.69
CA VAL A 53 13.66 2.87 4.48
C VAL A 53 12.75 3.65 5.43
N GLY A 54 13.27 4.68 6.11
CA GLY A 54 12.47 5.56 6.97
C GLY A 54 11.34 6.27 6.20
N VAL A 55 11.62 6.75 4.99
CA VAL A 55 10.61 7.37 4.12
C VAL A 55 9.53 6.36 3.70
N PHE A 56 9.92 5.13 3.33
CA PHE A 56 8.97 4.08 3.00
C PHE A 56 8.09 3.73 4.20
N ILE A 57 8.63 3.73 5.42
CA ILE A 57 7.84 3.43 6.61
C ILE A 57 6.75 4.46 6.85
N VAL A 58 7.13 5.74 6.81
CA VAL A 58 6.18 6.87 6.92
C VAL A 58 5.18 6.83 5.78
N GLY A 59 5.63 6.51 4.57
CA GLY A 59 4.79 6.32 3.39
C GLY A 59 3.75 5.21 3.58
N GLY A 60 4.12 4.07 4.13
CA GLY A 60 3.20 2.96 4.42
C GLY A 60 2.08 3.36 5.40
N PHE A 61 2.41 4.15 6.43
CA PHE A 61 1.39 4.71 7.33
C PHE A 61 0.49 5.73 6.63
N ALA A 62 1.05 6.60 5.78
CA ALA A 62 0.28 7.53 4.99
C ALA A 62 -0.69 6.80 4.04
N LEU A 63 -0.23 5.73 3.37
CA LEU A 63 -1.08 4.87 2.54
C LEU A 63 -2.19 4.21 3.35
N GLY A 64 -1.89 3.70 4.56
CA GLY A 64 -2.90 3.16 5.46
C GLY A 64 -3.98 4.17 5.87
N LEU A 65 -3.59 5.42 6.16
CA LEU A 65 -4.52 6.52 6.45
C LEU A 65 -5.40 6.85 5.23
N VAL A 66 -4.79 6.98 4.05
CA VAL A 66 -5.53 7.22 2.80
C VAL A 66 -6.48 6.07 2.49
N LEU A 67 -6.07 4.82 2.75
CA LEU A 67 -6.88 3.63 2.52
C LEU A 67 -8.17 3.65 3.34
N VAL A 68 -8.05 3.90 4.65
CA VAL A 68 -9.20 3.92 5.56
C VAL A 68 -10.03 5.19 5.38
N TRP A 69 -9.40 6.32 5.06
CA TRP A 69 -10.13 7.52 4.65
C TRP A 69 -10.96 7.28 3.39
N LEU A 70 -10.39 6.59 2.39
CA LEU A 70 -11.09 6.25 1.17
C LEU A 70 -12.27 5.32 1.46
N TYR A 71 -12.06 4.27 2.26
CA TYR A 71 -13.13 3.40 2.77
C TYR A 71 -14.26 4.22 3.40
N ALA A 72 -13.94 5.13 4.31
CA ALA A 72 -14.91 6.00 4.96
C ALA A 72 -15.64 6.93 3.98
N ALA A 73 -14.96 7.44 2.95
CA ALA A 73 -15.53 8.34 1.96
C ALA A 73 -16.52 7.66 1.00
N ILE A 74 -16.28 6.38 0.67
CA ILE A 74 -17.13 5.61 -0.24
C ILE A 74 -18.22 4.81 0.50
N ARG A 75 -18.02 4.50 1.79
CA ARG A 75 -18.98 3.77 2.64
C ARG A 75 -20.42 4.29 2.59
N PRO A 76 -20.72 5.61 2.58
CA PRO A 76 -22.10 6.10 2.50
C PRO A 76 -22.86 5.67 1.22
N ARG A 77 -22.14 5.30 0.16
CA ARG A 77 -22.73 4.88 -1.13
C ARG A 77 -22.77 3.37 -1.28
N PHE A 78 -21.75 2.67 -0.77
CA PHE A 78 -21.60 1.22 -0.94
C PHE A 78 -21.98 0.39 0.29
N GLY A 79 -22.28 1.04 1.42
CA GLY A 79 -22.55 0.39 2.69
C GLY A 79 -21.28 0.02 3.46
N ALA A 80 -21.45 -0.40 4.71
CA ALA A 80 -20.36 -0.93 5.52
C ALA A 80 -20.02 -2.36 5.10
N GLY A 81 -18.73 -2.73 5.15
CA GLY A 81 -18.32 -4.14 5.05
C GLY A 81 -17.22 -4.44 4.03
N PRO A 82 -16.94 -5.75 3.82
CA PRO A 82 -15.79 -6.21 3.05
C PRO A 82 -15.75 -5.73 1.60
N LYS A 83 -16.93 -5.58 0.96
CA LYS A 83 -17.02 -5.09 -0.42
C LYS A 83 -16.48 -3.67 -0.56
N THR A 84 -16.80 -2.80 0.38
CA THR A 84 -16.35 -1.41 0.41
C THR A 84 -14.84 -1.34 0.69
N ALA A 85 -14.34 -2.18 1.60
CA ALA A 85 -12.90 -2.29 1.88
C ALA A 85 -12.11 -2.74 0.64
N PHE A 86 -12.63 -3.75 -0.07
CA PHE A 86 -12.04 -4.20 -1.33
C PHE A 86 -12.01 -3.09 -2.38
N LEU A 87 -13.11 -2.34 -2.56
CA LEU A 87 -13.14 -1.23 -3.51
C LEU A 87 -12.10 -0.14 -3.17
N SER A 88 -11.98 0.24 -1.89
CA SER A 88 -10.95 1.20 -1.47
C SER A 88 -9.53 0.66 -1.71
N ALA A 89 -9.30 -0.64 -1.46
CA ALA A 89 -8.03 -1.29 -1.71
C ALA A 89 -7.66 -1.29 -3.19
N VAL A 90 -8.59 -1.64 -4.08
CA VAL A 90 -8.35 -1.68 -5.53
C VAL A 90 -8.01 -0.29 -6.08
N VAL A 91 -8.71 0.76 -5.62
CA VAL A 91 -8.41 2.13 -6.04
C VAL A 91 -7.01 2.55 -5.56
N LEU A 92 -6.69 2.31 -4.29
CA LEU A 92 -5.36 2.63 -3.76
C LEU A 92 -4.27 1.84 -4.49
N TRP A 93 -4.47 0.54 -4.66
CA TRP A 93 -3.57 -0.35 -5.38
C TRP A 93 -3.28 0.16 -6.79
N PHE A 94 -4.32 0.53 -7.52
CA PHE A 94 -4.16 1.00 -8.90
C PHE A 94 -3.27 2.25 -8.95
N LEU A 95 -3.52 3.21 -8.05
CA LEU A 95 -2.82 4.50 -8.03
C LEU A 95 -1.41 4.44 -7.42
N ALA A 96 -1.22 3.64 -6.38
CA ALA A 96 0.03 3.60 -5.61
C ALA A 96 0.97 2.47 -6.04
N TYR A 97 0.47 1.39 -6.64
CA TYR A 97 1.28 0.22 -7.01
C TYR A 97 1.30 -0.02 -8.52
N PHE A 98 0.13 -0.23 -9.13
CA PHE A 98 0.05 -0.61 -10.54
C PHE A 98 0.56 0.51 -11.47
N TRP A 99 0.03 1.72 -11.32
CA TRP A 99 0.38 2.84 -12.19
C TRP A 99 1.86 3.23 -12.12
N PRO A 100 2.49 3.40 -10.93
CA PRO A 100 3.93 3.66 -10.85
C PRO A 100 4.78 2.51 -11.41
N SER A 101 4.39 1.26 -11.14
CA SER A 101 5.13 0.07 -11.64
C SER A 101 5.07 -0.04 -13.16
N LEU A 102 3.94 0.31 -13.77
CA LEU A 102 3.81 0.37 -15.23
C LEU A 102 4.80 1.37 -15.83
N GLY A 103 4.94 2.56 -15.22
CA GLY A 103 5.93 3.56 -15.63
C GLY A 103 7.37 3.03 -15.57
N LEU A 104 7.74 2.41 -14.44
CA LEU A 104 9.08 1.81 -14.27
C LEU A 104 9.37 0.71 -15.29
N GLY A 105 8.36 -0.10 -15.63
CA GLY A 105 8.47 -1.17 -16.61
C GLY A 105 8.64 -0.65 -18.03
N LEU A 106 7.84 0.35 -18.43
CA LEU A 106 7.90 0.97 -19.75
C LEU A 106 9.22 1.71 -19.99
N MET A 107 9.79 2.32 -18.95
CA MET A 107 11.09 2.99 -19.02
C MET A 107 12.29 2.02 -18.96
N GLY A 108 12.04 0.72 -18.76
CA GLY A 108 13.09 -0.29 -18.67
C GLY A 108 13.94 -0.20 -17.40
N TYR A 109 13.47 0.50 -16.36
CA TYR A 109 14.22 0.68 -15.12
C TYR A 109 14.24 -0.57 -14.24
N MET A 110 13.19 -1.40 -14.30
CA MET A 110 13.08 -2.59 -13.46
C MET A 110 12.70 -3.82 -14.29
N PRO A 111 13.21 -5.02 -13.96
CA PRO A 111 12.81 -6.25 -14.64
C PRO A 111 11.31 -6.48 -14.54
N GLY A 112 10.66 -6.84 -15.65
CA GLY A 112 9.20 -7.06 -15.68
C GLY A 112 8.73 -8.09 -14.65
N LYS A 113 9.51 -9.16 -14.43
CA LYS A 113 9.19 -10.18 -13.41
C LYS A 113 9.19 -9.60 -11.98
N LEU A 114 10.12 -8.70 -11.66
CA LEU A 114 10.22 -8.04 -10.36
C LEU A 114 8.99 -7.17 -10.10
N LEU A 115 8.62 -6.36 -11.11
CA LEU A 115 7.45 -5.49 -11.06
C LEU A 115 6.15 -6.29 -10.93
N THR A 116 5.98 -7.38 -11.68
CA THR A 116 4.79 -8.23 -11.58
C THR A 116 4.61 -8.82 -10.19
N VAL A 117 5.69 -9.27 -9.55
CA VAL A 117 5.65 -9.78 -8.17
C VAL A 117 5.24 -8.67 -7.20
N GLY A 118 5.86 -7.48 -7.28
CA GLY A 118 5.51 -6.35 -6.41
C GLY A 118 4.06 -5.90 -6.58
N VAL A 119 3.57 -5.81 -7.81
CA VAL A 119 2.19 -5.43 -8.12
C VAL A 119 1.18 -6.44 -7.60
N ALA A 120 1.44 -7.74 -7.79
CA ALA A 120 0.55 -8.80 -7.30
C ALA A 120 0.54 -8.87 -5.77
N TRP A 121 1.72 -8.71 -5.14
CA TRP A 121 1.87 -8.67 -3.69
C TRP A 121 1.13 -7.48 -3.08
N GLY A 122 1.37 -6.28 -3.62
CA GLY A 122 0.73 -5.05 -3.16
C GLY A 122 -0.79 -5.12 -3.22
N LEU A 123 -1.38 -5.82 -4.20
CA LEU A 123 -2.83 -6.03 -4.27
C LEU A 123 -3.33 -6.84 -3.07
N ALA A 124 -2.70 -7.98 -2.78
CA ALA A 124 -3.09 -8.82 -1.65
C ALA A 124 -2.92 -8.09 -0.32
N GLU A 125 -1.80 -7.38 -0.16
CA GLU A 125 -1.48 -6.60 1.03
C GLU A 125 -2.52 -5.52 1.32
N VAL A 126 -2.82 -4.65 0.36
CA VAL A 126 -3.73 -3.53 0.60
C VAL A 126 -5.18 -3.98 0.76
N ILE A 127 -5.56 -5.14 0.21
CA ILE A 127 -6.86 -5.77 0.51
C ILE A 127 -6.91 -6.18 1.99
N ILE A 128 -5.89 -6.87 2.49
CA ILE A 128 -5.83 -7.29 3.90
C ILE A 128 -5.80 -6.05 4.81
N ALA A 129 -4.99 -5.05 4.48
CA ALA A 129 -4.91 -3.79 5.23
C ALA A 129 -6.25 -3.04 5.25
N ALA A 130 -6.99 -3.02 4.13
CA ALA A 130 -8.30 -2.38 4.06
C ALA A 130 -9.35 -3.12 4.90
N LEU A 131 -9.34 -4.44 4.87
CA LEU A 131 -10.26 -5.26 5.67
C LEU A 131 -10.03 -5.04 7.16
N ILE A 132 -8.77 -5.06 7.61
CA ILE A 132 -8.40 -4.84 9.01
C ILE A 132 -8.69 -3.38 9.39
N GLY A 133 -8.18 -2.40 8.66
CA GLY A 133 -8.37 -0.98 8.97
C GLY A 133 -9.83 -0.53 8.91
N GLY A 134 -10.59 -1.03 7.93
CA GLY A 134 -12.01 -0.79 7.79
C GLY A 134 -12.86 -1.41 8.90
N TRP A 135 -12.40 -2.52 9.51
CA TRP A 135 -13.06 -3.12 10.68
C TRP A 135 -12.98 -2.23 11.92
N PHE A 136 -11.87 -1.51 12.10
CA PHE A 136 -11.72 -0.52 13.17
C PHE A 136 -12.40 0.82 12.86
N TYR A 137 -12.97 1.00 11.68
CA TYR A 137 -13.68 2.23 11.32
C TYR A 137 -15.15 2.21 11.77
N THR A 138 -15.45 3.00 12.79
CA THR A 138 -16.81 3.27 13.27
C THR A 138 -17.30 4.65 12.83
N GLU A 139 -18.57 4.71 12.40
CA GLU A 139 -19.26 5.99 12.20
C GLU A 139 -19.54 6.64 13.57
N ALA A 140 -19.54 7.98 13.59
CA ALA A 140 -19.83 8.77 14.79
C ALA A 140 -21.33 8.97 14.97
#